data_AF-A0A090VL69-F1
#
_entry.id   AF-A0A090VL69-F1
#
_cell.length_a   1.000
_cell.length_b   1.000
_cell.length_c   1.000
_cell.angle_alpha   90.00
_cell.angle_beta   90.00
_cell.angle_gamma   90.00
#
_symmetry.space_group_name_H-M   'P 1'
#
loop_
_entity.id
_entity.type
_entity.pdbx_description
1 polymer ?
#
loop_
_entity_poly.entity_id
_entity_poly.type
_entity_poly.pdbx_seq_one_letter_code
_entity_poly.pdbx_strand_id
1 'polypeptide(L)'
;MQKFKLSFLIFILSFSVFAQQNDWENPKVNQINRLPATATFYNFDNEAQAISGEREASSQYKTLNGDWKFKWVATPAEASNSFQETSFNASKWKTIDVPSNWEMRGYGTPIYTNSTYPFFSDFPYINNSDNPVGHYIKTFEIDESWNEQDIILHFGGVSSAFYVWINGEFVGYSEDTRLPSEFNITKNIKKGKNTIAVKVYRWCDGSYLEAQDHWRMSGIEREVYLKAVPKVRLSNFFVRTEFDDAYNNALLQIRPDFIANITDKYIEKVGHFGDNPLKTTVDNWTLTTKLIDAEGYTVGNNNALKLGDYFGERYPQRDNVYFGLIETEVKSPRKWSSDDPYLYTLLFELQDDKGNTIQYSSTKVGFREIEIDDKGRFLVNGNPVKMIGVNRHDHNMKNGKTVSRADMETDVKLLKQFNFNAVRTSHYPNDPYFYDLCDKYGIYVMMKQI
;
A
#
# COMPACT_ATOMS: atom_id res chain seq x y z
N MET A 1 81.89 -20.05 -11.73
CA MET A 1 81.17 -19.05 -10.91
C MET A 1 80.05 -18.44 -11.76
N GLN A 2 78.81 -18.92 -11.64
CA GLN A 2 77.64 -18.21 -12.18
C GLN A 2 76.40 -18.70 -11.41
N LYS A 3 75.89 -17.81 -10.56
CA LYS A 3 74.76 -18.06 -9.66
C LYS A 3 73.46 -17.79 -10.43
N PHE A 4 72.58 -18.79 -10.53
CA PHE A 4 71.19 -18.58 -10.92
C PHE A 4 70.46 -17.83 -9.80
N LYS A 5 69.94 -16.63 -10.09
CA LYS A 5 68.99 -15.92 -9.22
C LYS A 5 67.58 -16.31 -9.64
N LEU A 6 66.92 -17.10 -8.81
CA LEU A 6 65.49 -17.39 -8.89
C LEU A 6 64.75 -16.13 -8.43
N SER A 7 64.10 -15.41 -9.35
CA SER A 7 63.22 -14.28 -9.00
C SER A 7 61.83 -14.82 -8.71
N PHE A 8 61.40 -14.65 -7.46
CA PHE A 8 60.07 -15.01 -6.97
C PHE A 8 59.08 -13.93 -7.46
N LEU A 9 58.14 -14.30 -8.33
CA LEU A 9 57.10 -13.40 -8.81
C LEU A 9 55.98 -13.36 -7.74
N ILE A 10 55.88 -12.26 -6.99
CA ILE A 10 54.78 -12.03 -6.05
C ILE A 10 53.58 -11.54 -6.85
N PHE A 11 52.54 -12.37 -6.96
CA PHE A 11 51.23 -11.97 -7.50
C PHE A 11 50.52 -11.15 -6.43
N ILE A 12 50.48 -9.82 -6.59
CA ILE A 12 49.63 -8.94 -5.77
C ILE A 12 48.21 -9.06 -6.32
N LEU A 13 47.36 -9.87 -5.67
CA LEU A 13 45.91 -9.83 -5.90
C LEU A 13 45.41 -8.45 -5.46
N SER A 14 45.11 -7.59 -6.42
CA SER A 14 44.40 -6.34 -6.20
C SER A 14 42.94 -6.69 -5.94
N PHE A 15 42.56 -6.84 -4.67
CA PHE A 15 41.15 -6.81 -4.31
C PHE A 15 40.67 -5.37 -4.51
N SER A 16 39.96 -5.13 -5.61
CA SER A 16 39.15 -3.93 -5.75
C SER A 16 38.08 -3.98 -4.68
N VAL A 17 38.31 -3.30 -3.56
CA VAL A 17 37.26 -2.99 -2.58
C VAL A 17 36.35 -1.98 -3.27
N PHE A 18 35.34 -2.48 -3.99
CA PHE A 18 34.23 -1.62 -4.38
C PHE A 18 33.57 -1.18 -3.08
N ALA A 19 33.64 0.11 -2.76
CA ALA A 19 32.83 0.68 -1.69
C ALA A 19 31.37 0.31 -1.97
N GLN A 20 30.70 -0.26 -0.97
CA GLN A 20 29.29 -0.61 -1.09
C GLN A 20 28.50 0.67 -1.36
N GLN A 21 27.86 0.75 -2.53
CA GLN A 21 26.97 1.84 -2.88
C GLN A 21 25.77 1.84 -1.91
N ASN A 22 25.38 3.02 -1.42
CA ASN A 22 24.19 3.17 -0.59
C ASN A 22 22.94 2.81 -1.39
N ASP A 23 21.95 2.15 -0.77
CA ASP A 23 20.71 1.81 -1.50
C ASP A 23 19.97 3.07 -1.94
N TRP A 24 19.96 4.12 -1.13
CA TRP A 24 19.35 5.44 -1.41
C TRP A 24 20.14 6.31 -2.40
N GLU A 25 21.19 5.77 -3.02
CA GLU A 25 21.89 6.37 -4.17
C GLU A 25 21.96 5.36 -5.33
N ASN A 26 21.03 4.42 -5.41
CA ASN A 26 21.03 3.33 -6.38
C ASN A 26 19.63 3.11 -6.98
N PRO A 27 19.36 3.63 -8.19
CA PRO A 27 18.04 3.55 -8.82
C PRO A 27 17.62 2.13 -9.24
N LYS A 28 18.50 1.14 -9.08
CA LYS A 28 18.16 -0.28 -9.25
C LYS A 28 17.56 -0.91 -7.98
N VAL A 29 17.61 -0.19 -6.86
CA VAL A 29 17.15 -0.65 -5.54
C VAL A 29 16.24 0.41 -4.95
N ASN A 30 14.97 0.42 -5.37
CA ASN A 30 13.95 1.27 -4.76
C ASN A 30 13.18 0.57 -3.61
N GLN A 31 13.44 -0.72 -3.39
CA GLN A 31 12.83 -1.51 -2.32
C GLN A 31 13.67 -2.74 -1.96
N ILE A 32 13.58 -3.18 -0.70
CA ILE A 32 14.09 -4.47 -0.23
C ILE A 32 13.02 -5.10 0.67
N ASN A 33 12.58 -6.31 0.35
CA ASN A 33 11.55 -7.09 1.07
C ASN A 33 10.15 -6.45 1.18
N ARG A 34 9.88 -5.36 0.46
CA ARG A 34 8.54 -4.77 0.36
C ARG A 34 7.60 -5.76 -0.34
N LEU A 35 6.41 -5.96 0.21
CA LEU A 35 5.37 -6.79 -0.38
C LEU A 35 4.83 -6.15 -1.68
N PRO A 36 4.30 -6.95 -2.62
CA PRO A 36 3.62 -6.43 -3.80
C PRO A 36 2.47 -5.49 -3.43
N ALA A 37 2.22 -4.48 -4.26
CA ALA A 37 1.07 -3.60 -4.10
C ALA A 37 -0.25 -4.37 -4.31
N THR A 38 -1.27 -4.01 -3.53
CA THR A 38 -2.62 -4.60 -3.60
C THR A 38 -3.67 -3.50 -3.57
N ALA A 39 -4.93 -3.83 -3.87
CA ALA A 39 -6.06 -2.99 -3.54
C ALA A 39 -6.06 -2.65 -2.04
N THR A 40 -6.63 -1.50 -1.68
CA THR A 40 -6.84 -1.14 -0.28
C THR A 40 -8.11 -1.82 0.22
N PHE A 41 -7.96 -2.72 1.19
CA PHE A 41 -9.05 -3.37 1.89
C PHE A 41 -8.57 -3.85 3.26
N TYR A 42 -9.52 -4.21 4.12
CA TYR A 42 -9.26 -4.61 5.50
C TYR A 42 -9.94 -5.92 5.84
N ASN A 43 -9.44 -6.60 6.84
CA ASN A 43 -10.07 -7.78 7.40
C ASN A 43 -10.88 -7.42 8.63
N PHE A 44 -11.98 -8.14 8.83
CA PHE A 44 -12.91 -7.91 9.92
C PHE A 44 -13.24 -9.22 10.64
N ASP A 45 -13.70 -9.09 11.88
CA ASP A 45 -14.02 -10.22 12.74
C ASP A 45 -15.34 -10.90 12.34
N ASN A 46 -16.23 -10.16 11.68
CA ASN A 46 -17.55 -10.63 11.28
C ASN A 46 -18.13 -9.81 10.11
N GLU A 47 -19.22 -10.31 9.53
CA GLU A 47 -19.95 -9.66 8.43
C GLU A 47 -20.39 -8.23 8.77
N ALA A 48 -20.89 -7.97 9.98
CA ALA A 48 -21.39 -6.65 10.36
C ALA A 48 -20.28 -5.57 10.34
N GLN A 49 -19.10 -5.91 10.87
CA GLN A 49 -17.92 -5.04 10.78
C GLN A 49 -17.45 -4.86 9.33
N ALA A 50 -17.49 -5.92 8.51
CA ALA A 50 -17.14 -5.81 7.10
C ALA A 50 -18.11 -4.89 6.33
N ILE A 51 -19.39 -4.93 6.65
CA ILE A 51 -20.38 -4.03 6.04
C ILE A 51 -20.14 -2.56 6.46
N SER A 52 -19.82 -2.31 7.73
CA SER A 52 -19.54 -0.96 8.21
C SER A 52 -18.24 -0.41 7.60
N GLY A 53 -17.25 -1.27 7.38
CA GLY A 53 -15.94 -0.89 6.84
C GLY A 53 -15.05 -0.14 7.84
N GLU A 54 -15.44 -0.09 9.12
CA GLU A 54 -14.69 0.60 10.17
C GLU A 54 -13.46 -0.20 10.60
N ARG A 55 -12.35 -0.04 9.86
CA ARG A 55 -11.11 -0.82 10.08
C ARG A 55 -10.57 -0.79 11.51
N GLU A 56 -10.78 0.30 12.26
CA GLU A 56 -10.28 0.44 13.63
C GLU A 56 -11.08 -0.38 14.65
N ALA A 57 -12.28 -0.84 14.28
CA ALA A 57 -13.09 -1.75 15.09
C ALA A 57 -12.66 -3.21 14.94
N SER A 58 -11.83 -3.54 13.93
CA SER A 58 -11.35 -4.90 13.69
C SER A 58 -10.26 -5.27 14.70
N SER A 59 -10.39 -6.45 15.33
CA SER A 59 -9.35 -6.99 16.20
C SER A 59 -8.05 -7.30 15.44
N GLN A 60 -8.10 -7.38 14.10
CA GLN A 60 -6.97 -7.66 13.22
C GLN A 60 -6.20 -6.39 12.80
N TYR A 61 -6.61 -5.22 13.29
CA TYR A 61 -5.96 -3.93 13.01
C TYR A 61 -5.35 -3.34 14.28
N LYS A 62 -4.13 -2.82 14.19
CA LYS A 62 -3.49 -2.09 15.30
C LYS A 62 -2.74 -0.88 14.81
N THR A 63 -3.19 0.31 15.18
CA THR A 63 -2.46 1.55 14.89
C THR A 63 -1.12 1.59 15.63
N LEU A 64 -0.09 2.10 14.94
CA LEU A 64 1.20 2.48 15.51
C LEU A 64 1.40 4.00 15.48
N ASN A 65 0.37 4.78 15.12
CA ASN A 65 0.38 6.24 15.23
C ASN A 65 0.54 6.70 16.69
N GLY A 66 0.75 8.01 16.86
CA GLY A 66 0.97 8.66 18.15
C GLY A 66 2.45 8.88 18.42
N ASP A 67 2.85 8.79 19.68
CA ASP A 67 4.18 9.17 20.12
C ASP A 67 5.27 8.13 19.78
N TRP A 68 6.36 8.59 19.20
CA TRP A 68 7.59 7.82 18.92
C TRP A 68 8.80 8.55 19.50
N LYS A 69 9.81 7.80 19.95
CA LYS A 69 11.12 8.37 20.28
C LYS A 69 11.82 8.79 19.01
N PHE A 70 12.39 9.98 19.01
CA PHE A 70 12.91 10.62 17.81
C PHE A 70 14.27 11.29 18.04
N LYS A 71 15.17 11.07 17.09
CA LYS A 71 16.44 11.80 16.98
C LYS A 71 16.67 12.20 15.53
N TRP A 72 16.93 13.49 15.34
CA TRP A 72 17.32 14.08 14.06
C TRP A 72 18.82 14.36 14.06
N VAL A 73 19.47 14.15 12.92
CA VAL A 73 20.87 14.55 12.67
C VAL A 73 20.97 15.21 11.31
N ALA A 74 21.97 16.08 11.13
CA ALA A 74 22.07 16.93 9.95
C ALA A 74 22.60 16.19 8.72
N THR A 75 23.41 15.15 8.93
CA THR A 75 24.08 14.41 7.86
C THR A 75 24.02 12.89 8.09
N PRO A 76 24.15 12.07 7.03
CA PRO A 76 24.23 10.61 7.16
C PRO A 76 25.42 10.13 8.01
N ALA A 77 26.53 10.88 8.02
CA ALA A 77 27.71 10.54 8.81
C ALA A 77 27.47 10.62 10.33
N GLU A 78 26.50 11.42 10.77
CA GLU A 78 26.09 11.53 12.18
C GLU A 78 25.01 10.51 12.57
N ALA A 79 24.50 9.74 11.60
CA ALA A 79 23.44 8.76 11.84
C ALA A 79 23.91 7.65 12.77
N SER A 80 23.01 7.17 13.61
CA SER A 80 23.33 6.08 14.52
C SER A 80 23.39 4.75 13.75
N ASN A 81 24.48 4.01 13.92
CA ASN A 81 24.64 2.68 13.34
C ASN A 81 24.10 1.55 14.24
N SER A 82 23.69 1.86 15.47
CA SER A 82 23.27 0.87 16.48
C SER A 82 21.90 1.16 17.13
N PHE A 83 21.18 2.21 16.71
CA PHE A 83 19.91 2.57 17.36
C PHE A 83 18.81 1.51 17.22
N GLN A 84 18.93 0.63 16.23
CA GLN A 84 18.03 -0.48 15.97
C GLN A 84 18.22 -1.65 16.95
N GLU A 85 19.38 -1.74 17.62
CA GLU A 85 19.70 -2.84 18.54
C GLU A 85 18.69 -2.91 19.71
N THR A 86 18.34 -4.12 20.13
CA THR A 86 17.35 -4.34 21.21
C THR A 86 17.80 -3.80 22.57
N SER A 87 19.10 -3.63 22.77
CA SER A 87 19.73 -3.06 23.96
C SER A 87 19.78 -1.53 23.96
N PHE A 88 19.45 -0.88 22.82
CA PHE A 88 19.60 0.56 22.67
C PHE A 88 18.63 1.32 23.58
N ASN A 89 19.16 2.28 24.34
CA ASN A 89 18.38 3.09 25.28
C ASN A 89 18.01 4.46 24.68
N ALA A 90 16.81 4.55 24.12
CA ALA A 90 16.24 5.78 23.56
C ALA A 90 15.55 6.69 24.62
N SER A 91 15.69 6.42 25.93
CA SER A 91 14.98 7.19 26.98
C SER A 91 15.28 8.69 26.95
N LYS A 92 16.51 9.07 26.59
CA LYS A 92 16.95 10.47 26.47
C LYS A 92 16.52 11.14 25.16
N TRP A 93 15.96 10.38 24.21
CA TRP A 93 15.47 10.96 22.97
C TRP A 93 14.17 11.73 23.21
N LYS A 94 13.98 12.78 22.42
CA LYS A 94 12.74 13.52 22.37
C LYS A 94 11.62 12.63 21.81
N THR A 95 10.40 13.09 21.94
CA THR A 95 9.23 12.45 21.34
C THR A 95 8.80 13.26 20.11
N ILE A 96 8.31 12.57 19.08
CA ILE A 96 7.62 13.16 17.93
C ILE A 96 6.30 12.41 17.72
N ASP A 97 5.27 13.11 17.29
CA ASP A 97 4.02 12.52 16.84
C ASP A 97 4.18 11.92 15.45
N VAL A 98 3.64 10.74 15.23
CA VAL A 98 3.59 10.05 13.94
C VAL A 98 2.12 9.81 13.58
N PRO A 99 1.66 10.15 12.36
CA PRO A 99 2.44 10.79 11.29
C PRO A 99 2.75 12.27 11.53
N SER A 100 3.89 12.75 11.02
CA SER A 100 4.22 14.16 10.91
C SER A 100 5.40 14.41 9.96
N ASN A 101 5.47 15.62 9.41
CA ASN A 101 6.71 16.14 8.86
C ASN A 101 7.58 16.73 9.97
N TRP A 102 8.85 16.30 10.09
CA TRP A 102 9.70 16.76 11.19
C TRP A 102 9.99 18.27 11.12
N GLU A 103 9.91 18.87 9.92
CA GLU A 103 10.06 20.32 9.71
C GLU A 103 8.98 21.10 10.46
N MET A 104 7.78 20.56 10.48
CA MET A 104 6.64 21.13 11.20
C MET A 104 6.73 20.90 12.72
N ARG A 105 7.79 20.23 13.18
CA ARG A 105 8.11 19.97 14.60
C ARG A 105 9.44 20.63 15.02
N GLY A 106 10.00 21.49 14.17
CA GLY A 106 11.19 22.30 14.47
C GLY A 106 12.53 21.63 14.17
N TYR A 107 12.54 20.52 13.42
CA TYR A 107 13.77 19.87 12.96
C TYR A 107 14.04 20.18 11.49
N GLY A 108 15.26 20.58 11.13
CA GLY A 108 15.56 20.97 9.75
C GLY A 108 14.80 22.22 9.28
N THR A 109 14.57 22.34 7.98
CA THR A 109 13.90 23.51 7.38
C THR A 109 13.06 23.07 6.18
N PRO A 110 11.76 23.41 6.11
CA PRO A 110 10.95 23.11 4.94
C PRO A 110 11.39 24.02 3.78
N ILE A 111 11.61 23.43 2.60
CA ILE A 111 12.13 24.17 1.44
C ILE A 111 11.03 24.28 0.39
N TYR A 112 10.67 25.48 -0.02
CA TYR A 112 9.83 25.66 -1.21
C TYR A 112 10.71 25.92 -2.43
N THR A 113 10.51 25.11 -3.46
CA THR A 113 11.10 25.31 -4.79
C THR A 113 10.14 24.73 -5.83
N ASN A 114 10.09 25.37 -6.99
CA ASN A 114 9.30 24.92 -8.12
C ASN A 114 10.10 23.87 -8.91
N SER A 115 10.77 24.28 -9.98
CA SER A 115 11.44 23.37 -10.92
C SER A 115 12.85 22.95 -10.51
N THR A 116 13.50 23.69 -9.61
CA THR A 116 14.89 23.44 -9.22
C THR A 116 14.95 22.46 -8.07
N TYR A 117 15.86 21.48 -8.13
CA TYR A 117 16.11 20.60 -6.98
C TYR A 117 16.63 21.40 -5.78
N PRO A 118 16.18 21.10 -4.56
CA PRO A 118 16.67 21.74 -3.35
C PRO A 118 18.08 21.26 -2.92
N PHE A 119 18.72 20.42 -3.74
CA PHE A 119 20.05 19.85 -3.55
C PHE A 119 20.84 19.88 -4.86
N PHE A 120 22.16 19.70 -4.77
CA PHE A 120 23.03 19.61 -5.95
C PHE A 120 22.67 18.38 -6.79
N SER A 121 22.39 18.59 -8.08
CA SER A 121 21.89 17.57 -8.99
C SER A 121 23.05 16.87 -9.71
N ASP A 122 23.37 15.64 -9.28
CA ASP A 122 24.39 14.75 -9.85
C ASP A 122 23.89 13.31 -9.79
N PHE A 123 22.84 13.01 -10.57
CA PHE A 123 22.12 11.72 -10.49
C PHE A 123 23.08 10.52 -10.68
N PRO A 124 22.99 9.47 -9.83
CA PRO A 124 22.00 9.23 -8.76
C PRO A 124 22.44 9.72 -7.36
N TYR A 125 23.54 10.45 -7.25
CA TYR A 125 24.14 10.83 -5.98
C TYR A 125 23.35 11.93 -5.27
N ILE A 126 23.48 11.96 -3.95
CA ILE A 126 22.91 12.99 -3.08
C ILE A 126 24.02 13.66 -2.28
N ASN A 127 23.85 14.94 -1.98
CA ASN A 127 24.78 15.68 -1.15
C ASN A 127 24.81 15.14 0.29
N ASN A 128 25.81 14.32 0.61
CA ASN A 128 26.03 13.76 1.95
C ASN A 128 26.26 14.82 3.04
N SER A 129 26.67 16.04 2.68
CA SER A 129 26.81 17.14 3.65
C SER A 129 25.48 17.85 3.96
N ASP A 130 24.41 17.52 3.23
CA ASP A 130 23.06 18.08 3.43
C ASP A 130 21.98 17.02 3.11
N ASN A 131 22.05 15.88 3.79
CA ASN A 131 21.00 14.84 3.77
C ASN A 131 20.58 14.49 5.21
N PRO A 132 19.68 15.29 5.81
CA PRO A 132 19.19 15.04 7.16
C PRO A 132 18.58 13.64 7.35
N VAL A 133 18.81 13.07 8.53
CA VAL A 133 18.34 11.71 8.87
C VAL A 133 17.49 11.72 10.15
N GLY A 134 16.26 11.22 10.04
CA GLY A 134 15.36 11.00 11.15
C GLY A 134 15.41 9.56 11.66
N HIS A 135 15.63 9.38 12.96
CA HIS A 135 15.62 8.09 13.63
C HIS A 135 14.39 7.99 14.51
N TYR A 136 13.54 7.00 14.27
CA TYR A 136 12.30 6.76 15.01
C TYR A 136 12.38 5.43 15.73
N ILE A 137 11.95 5.39 17.00
CA ILE A 137 11.81 4.16 17.79
C ILE A 137 10.46 4.15 18.49
N LYS A 138 9.74 3.03 18.39
CA LYS A 138 8.53 2.79 19.18
C LYS A 138 8.49 1.36 19.69
N THR A 139 7.87 1.19 20.85
CA THR A 139 7.56 -0.14 21.39
C THR A 139 6.07 -0.41 21.26
N PHE A 140 5.72 -1.64 20.95
CA PHE A 140 4.34 -2.09 20.80
C PHE A 140 4.18 -3.53 21.29
N GLU A 141 2.95 -3.95 21.51
CA GLU A 141 2.60 -5.31 21.88
C GLU A 141 1.62 -5.90 20.86
N ILE A 142 1.77 -7.18 20.58
CA ILE A 142 0.91 -7.95 19.69
C ILE A 142 -0.10 -8.72 20.56
N ASP A 143 -1.35 -8.75 20.12
CA ASP A 143 -2.41 -9.50 20.78
C ASP A 143 -2.15 -11.01 20.65
N GLU A 144 -2.50 -11.80 21.68
CA GLU A 144 -2.32 -13.26 21.63
C GLU A 144 -3.20 -13.91 20.55
N SER A 145 -4.31 -13.28 20.17
CA SER A 145 -5.18 -13.73 19.06
C SER A 145 -4.50 -13.68 17.68
N TRP A 146 -3.40 -12.93 17.54
CA TRP A 146 -2.64 -12.84 16.28
C TRP A 146 -1.63 -13.99 16.14
N ASN A 147 -1.53 -14.88 17.13
CA ASN A 147 -0.75 -16.10 17.01
C ASN A 147 -1.25 -16.92 15.80
N GLU A 148 -0.33 -17.54 15.05
CA GLU A 148 -0.62 -18.26 13.81
C GLU A 148 -1.14 -17.42 12.64
N GLN A 149 -1.13 -16.10 12.73
CA GLN A 149 -1.39 -15.21 11.58
C GLN A 149 -0.10 -14.67 10.97
N ASP A 150 -0.17 -14.24 9.72
CA ASP A 150 0.86 -13.38 9.15
C ASP A 150 0.68 -11.96 9.69
N ILE A 151 1.75 -11.33 10.19
CA ILE A 151 1.73 -9.96 10.71
C ILE A 151 2.38 -9.05 9.68
N ILE A 152 1.59 -8.12 9.14
CA ILE A 152 2.04 -7.17 8.12
C ILE A 152 2.17 -5.79 8.74
N LEU A 153 3.34 -5.18 8.57
CA LEU A 153 3.61 -3.79 8.91
C LEU A 153 3.30 -2.91 7.71
N HIS A 154 2.49 -1.88 7.90
CA HIS A 154 2.09 -0.92 6.88
C HIS A 154 2.61 0.48 7.22
N PHE A 155 3.27 1.12 6.25
CA PHE A 155 3.51 2.56 6.23
C PHE A 155 2.73 3.18 5.08
N GLY A 156 1.85 4.15 5.35
CA GLY A 156 1.03 4.79 4.31
C GLY A 156 1.81 5.75 3.41
N GLY A 157 2.97 6.21 3.86
CA GLY A 157 3.84 7.15 3.15
C GLY A 157 4.97 7.68 4.03
N VAL A 158 6.22 7.54 3.57
CA VAL A 158 7.43 7.97 4.28
C VAL A 158 8.30 8.73 3.31
N SER A 159 8.68 9.96 3.64
CA SER A 159 9.47 10.82 2.75
C SER A 159 10.94 10.91 3.18
N SER A 160 11.93 10.58 2.33
CA SER A 160 11.81 10.08 0.94
C SER A 160 12.24 8.63 0.76
N ALA A 161 13.11 8.12 1.64
CA ALA A 161 13.48 6.72 1.70
C ALA A 161 13.71 6.29 3.15
N PHE A 162 13.46 5.02 3.44
CA PHE A 162 13.64 4.52 4.79
C PHE A 162 14.06 3.06 4.87
N TYR A 163 14.75 2.76 5.97
CA TYR A 163 15.04 1.40 6.43
C TYR A 163 14.23 1.11 7.69
N VAL A 164 13.79 -0.12 7.85
CA VAL A 164 13.02 -0.58 9.02
C VAL A 164 13.59 -1.85 9.62
N TRP A 165 13.60 -1.87 10.95
CA TRP A 165 13.99 -3.02 11.77
C TRP A 165 12.91 -3.34 12.80
N ILE A 166 12.73 -4.62 13.09
CA ILE A 166 11.91 -5.12 14.18
C ILE A 166 12.79 -5.94 15.10
N ASN A 167 12.80 -5.60 16.39
CA ASN A 167 13.62 -6.26 17.40
C ASN A 167 15.10 -6.40 17.01
N GLY A 168 15.66 -5.37 16.36
CA GLY A 168 17.06 -5.33 15.90
C GLY A 168 17.34 -6.06 14.59
N GLU A 169 16.37 -6.82 14.06
CA GLU A 169 16.52 -7.51 12.79
C GLU A 169 16.06 -6.64 11.63
N PHE A 170 16.85 -6.64 10.55
CA PHE A 170 16.52 -5.89 9.34
C PHE A 170 15.29 -6.49 8.67
N VAL A 171 14.28 -5.64 8.43
CA VAL A 171 13.04 -6.04 7.78
C VAL A 171 13.09 -5.65 6.31
N GLY A 172 13.39 -4.39 6.00
CA GLY A 172 13.38 -3.92 4.62
C GLY A 172 13.74 -2.46 4.43
N TYR A 173 13.73 -2.06 3.17
CA TYR A 173 14.01 -0.71 2.68
C TYR A 173 12.96 -0.31 1.65
N SER A 174 12.61 0.98 1.57
CA SER A 174 11.71 1.47 0.53
C SER A 174 11.94 2.94 0.19
N GLU A 175 11.71 3.25 -1.08
CA GLU A 175 11.46 4.59 -1.64
C GLU A 175 9.99 4.73 -2.08
N ASP A 176 9.68 5.82 -2.79
CA ASP A 176 8.34 6.34 -3.14
C ASP A 176 7.59 6.86 -1.91
N THR A 177 7.53 8.18 -1.77
CA THR A 177 6.88 8.86 -0.64
C THR A 177 5.36 8.65 -0.60
N ARG A 178 4.74 8.32 -1.74
CA ARG A 178 3.31 8.58 -2.00
C ARG A 178 2.47 7.32 -2.08
N LEU A 179 3.09 6.16 -2.12
CA LEU A 179 2.44 4.85 -2.03
C LEU A 179 2.80 4.12 -0.73
N PRO A 180 1.91 3.24 -0.27
CA PRO A 180 2.18 2.48 0.93
C PRO A 180 3.32 1.48 0.73
N SER A 181 4.06 1.25 1.81
CA SER A 181 5.09 0.21 1.88
C SER A 181 4.74 -0.79 2.96
N GLU A 182 4.54 -2.05 2.54
CA GLU A 182 4.15 -3.14 3.43
C GLU A 182 5.25 -4.19 3.56
N PHE A 183 5.43 -4.75 4.75
CA PHE A 183 6.42 -5.78 5.04
C PHE A 183 5.81 -6.90 5.88
N ASN A 184 6.07 -8.16 5.51
CA ASN A 184 5.76 -9.28 6.39
C ASN A 184 6.81 -9.36 7.51
N ILE A 185 6.38 -9.14 8.75
CA ILE A 185 7.25 -9.12 9.93
C ILE A 185 7.02 -10.32 10.85
N THR A 186 6.24 -11.33 10.43
CA THR A 186 5.86 -12.50 11.25
C THR A 186 7.07 -13.14 11.92
N LYS A 187 8.16 -13.33 11.18
CA LYS A 187 9.39 -13.96 11.68
C LYS A 187 10.18 -13.11 12.69
N ASN A 188 9.95 -11.81 12.72
CA ASN A 188 10.69 -10.86 13.55
C ASN A 188 9.96 -10.56 14.88
N ILE A 189 8.70 -10.94 14.99
CA ILE A 189 7.86 -10.70 16.16
C ILE A 189 8.16 -11.74 17.26
N LYS A 190 8.13 -11.28 18.51
CA LYS A 190 8.16 -12.12 19.71
C LYS A 190 6.94 -11.86 20.59
N LYS A 191 6.65 -12.81 21.49
CA LYS A 191 5.56 -12.65 22.47
C LYS A 191 5.80 -11.42 23.36
N GLY A 192 4.76 -10.63 23.60
CA GLY A 192 4.80 -9.44 24.45
C GLY A 192 5.40 -8.23 23.74
N LYS A 193 6.33 -7.55 24.40
CA LYS A 193 6.88 -6.26 23.95
C LYS A 193 7.85 -6.41 22.78
N ASN A 194 7.51 -5.76 21.67
CA ASN A 194 8.29 -5.63 20.46
C ASN A 194 8.79 -4.20 20.29
N THR A 195 9.87 -4.02 19.54
CA THR A 195 10.41 -2.69 19.20
C THR A 195 10.54 -2.55 17.70
N ILE A 196 10.07 -1.42 17.17
CA ILE A 196 10.29 -0.98 15.80
C ILE A 196 11.29 0.18 15.80
N ALA A 197 12.24 0.12 14.88
CA ALA A 197 13.19 1.20 14.61
C ALA A 197 13.16 1.55 13.12
N VAL A 198 13.10 2.84 12.80
CA VAL A 198 13.02 3.34 11.42
C VAL A 198 14.06 4.43 11.22
N LYS A 199 14.83 4.34 10.14
CA LYS A 199 15.79 5.37 9.72
C LYS A 199 15.31 5.97 8.40
N VAL A 200 14.97 7.25 8.42
CA VAL A 200 14.39 7.99 7.29
C VAL A 200 15.41 9.00 6.78
N TYR A 201 15.71 8.97 5.48
CA TYR A 201 16.54 9.95 4.81
C TYR A 201 15.67 11.02 4.15
N ARG A 202 16.11 12.27 4.24
CA ARG A 202 15.45 13.41 3.58
C ARG A 202 15.53 13.29 2.07
N TRP A 203 16.68 12.87 1.56
CA TRP A 203 16.96 12.72 0.14
C TRP A 203 17.47 11.32 -0.19
N CYS A 204 17.06 10.83 -1.36
CA CYS A 204 17.49 9.59 -1.99
C CYS A 204 17.46 9.75 -3.52
N ASP A 205 17.90 8.77 -4.29
CA ASP A 205 17.82 8.84 -5.75
C ASP A 205 16.37 8.92 -6.27
N GLY A 206 15.40 8.33 -5.56
CA GLY A 206 13.97 8.57 -5.80
C GLY A 206 13.53 10.04 -5.70
N SER A 207 14.27 10.90 -4.97
CA SER A 207 13.99 12.34 -4.89
C SER A 207 14.15 13.08 -6.23
N TYR A 208 14.88 12.50 -7.19
CA TYR A 208 14.94 13.01 -8.57
C TYR A 208 13.62 12.82 -9.34
N LEU A 209 12.74 11.92 -8.89
CA LEU A 209 11.40 11.73 -9.46
C LEU A 209 10.34 12.57 -8.72
N GLU A 210 10.64 13.04 -7.52
CA GLU A 210 9.75 13.81 -6.64
C GLU A 210 10.03 15.33 -6.69
N ALA A 211 10.07 15.87 -7.90
CA ALA A 211 10.37 17.27 -8.19
C ALA A 211 9.12 18.16 -8.35
N GLN A 212 8.04 17.90 -7.60
CA GLN A 212 6.81 18.69 -7.72
C GLN A 212 6.99 20.13 -7.21
N ASP A 213 6.18 21.06 -7.74
CA ASP A 213 6.10 22.46 -7.30
C ASP A 213 5.32 22.57 -5.99
N HIS A 214 5.99 22.22 -4.89
CA HIS A 214 5.46 22.34 -3.54
C HIS A 214 6.57 22.31 -2.48
N TRP A 215 6.19 22.44 -1.21
CA TRP A 215 7.11 22.30 -0.09
C TRP A 215 7.81 20.94 -0.07
N ARG A 216 9.11 20.95 0.18
CA ARG A 216 9.96 19.77 0.38
C ARG A 216 10.16 19.56 1.88
N MET A 217 9.55 18.50 2.39
CA MET A 217 9.47 18.11 3.79
C MET A 217 9.75 16.61 3.90
N SER A 218 9.94 16.10 5.11
CA SER A 218 10.39 14.73 5.33
C SER A 218 9.83 14.10 6.60
N GLY A 219 9.96 12.78 6.71
CA GLY A 219 9.47 12.01 7.86
C GLY A 219 8.38 11.02 7.47
N ILE A 220 7.71 10.46 8.48
CA ILE A 220 6.60 9.52 8.31
C ILE A 220 5.32 10.35 8.10
N GLU A 221 4.93 10.60 6.85
CA GLU A 221 3.92 11.59 6.47
C GLU A 221 2.47 11.07 6.62
N ARG A 222 2.29 9.75 6.53
CA ARG A 222 1.00 9.07 6.64
C ARG A 222 1.07 7.94 7.68
N GLU A 223 -0.08 7.35 7.96
CA GLU A 223 -0.26 6.40 9.04
C GLU A 223 0.71 5.21 9.04
N VAL A 224 0.94 4.67 10.23
CA VAL A 224 1.63 3.40 10.44
C VAL A 224 0.71 2.50 11.23
N TYR A 225 0.53 1.28 10.79
CA TYR A 225 -0.26 0.28 11.51
C TYR A 225 0.24 -1.14 11.24
N LEU A 226 -0.24 -2.07 12.05
CA LEU A 226 -0.10 -3.50 11.83
C LEU A 226 -1.45 -4.07 11.43
N LYS A 227 -1.42 -5.05 10.53
CA LYS A 227 -2.56 -5.91 10.23
C LYS A 227 -2.19 -7.37 10.42
N ALA A 228 -3.07 -8.11 11.06
CA ALA A 228 -2.96 -9.56 11.20
C ALA A 228 -3.82 -10.20 10.12
N VAL A 229 -3.24 -11.13 9.36
CA VAL A 229 -3.93 -11.74 8.22
C VAL A 229 -3.82 -13.26 8.26
N PRO A 230 -4.90 -14.01 7.96
CA PRO A 230 -4.84 -15.47 7.96
C PRO A 230 -3.79 -16.02 6.99
N LYS A 231 -3.15 -17.15 7.30
CA LYS A 231 -2.13 -17.77 6.42
C LYS A 231 -2.70 -18.17 5.05
N VAL A 232 -3.98 -18.52 4.98
CA VAL A 232 -4.73 -18.73 3.74
C VAL A 232 -5.79 -17.66 3.66
N ARG A 233 -5.73 -16.81 2.63
CA ARG A 233 -6.50 -15.54 2.58
C ARG A 233 -6.76 -15.07 1.16
N LEU A 234 -7.85 -14.31 0.98
CA LEU A 234 -7.98 -13.32 -0.08
C LEU A 234 -6.91 -12.25 0.14
N SER A 235 -5.97 -12.15 -0.80
CA SER A 235 -4.80 -11.27 -0.71
C SER A 235 -4.91 -10.02 -1.57
N ASN A 236 -5.74 -10.07 -2.61
CA ASN A 236 -6.02 -8.95 -3.51
C ASN A 236 -7.28 -9.26 -4.31
N PHE A 237 -7.87 -8.26 -4.97
CA PHE A 237 -8.95 -8.47 -5.91
C PHE A 237 -9.07 -7.30 -6.89
N PHE A 238 -9.74 -7.57 -8.01
CA PHE A 238 -10.20 -6.56 -8.95
C PHE A 238 -11.71 -6.68 -9.14
N VAL A 239 -12.39 -5.55 -9.32
CA VAL A 239 -13.82 -5.47 -9.58
C VAL A 239 -14.04 -4.66 -10.85
N ARG A 240 -14.87 -5.17 -11.76
CA ARG A 240 -15.32 -4.50 -12.99
C ARG A 240 -16.84 -4.55 -13.06
N THR A 241 -17.44 -3.48 -13.57
CA THR A 241 -18.87 -3.43 -13.89
C THR A 241 -19.02 -3.12 -15.37
N GLU A 242 -19.67 -4.00 -16.12
CA GLU A 242 -19.95 -3.82 -17.54
C GLU A 242 -21.46 -3.67 -17.73
N PHE A 243 -21.91 -2.62 -18.43
CA PHE A 243 -23.32 -2.44 -18.74
C PHE A 243 -23.70 -3.17 -20.03
N ASP A 244 -24.99 -3.50 -20.18
CA ASP A 244 -25.53 -3.75 -21.52
C ASP A 244 -25.59 -2.46 -22.35
N ASP A 245 -25.74 -2.57 -23.67
CA ASP A 245 -25.76 -1.42 -24.61
C ASP A 245 -26.83 -0.36 -24.24
N ALA A 246 -27.88 -0.76 -23.53
CA ALA A 246 -28.97 0.11 -23.11
C ALA A 246 -28.76 0.71 -21.71
N TYR A 247 -27.66 0.38 -21.03
CA TYR A 247 -27.36 0.72 -19.64
C TYR A 247 -28.47 0.32 -18.66
N ASN A 248 -29.19 -0.77 -18.93
CA ASN A 248 -30.29 -1.26 -18.11
C ASN A 248 -29.84 -2.29 -17.09
N ASN A 249 -28.98 -3.22 -17.47
CA ASN A 249 -28.42 -4.23 -16.59
C ASN A 249 -26.89 -4.11 -16.59
N ALA A 250 -26.26 -4.67 -15.55
CA ALA A 250 -24.81 -4.74 -15.50
C ALA A 250 -24.34 -6.12 -15.06
N LEU A 251 -23.19 -6.52 -15.59
CA LEU A 251 -22.43 -7.65 -15.11
C LEU A 251 -21.37 -7.16 -14.11
N LEU A 252 -21.50 -7.58 -12.86
CA LEU A 252 -20.45 -7.42 -11.85
C LEU A 252 -19.46 -8.57 -12.02
N GLN A 253 -18.21 -8.26 -12.30
CA GLN A 253 -17.14 -9.25 -12.46
C GLN A 253 -16.06 -9.03 -11.40
N ILE A 254 -15.62 -10.13 -10.81
CA ILE A 254 -14.65 -10.13 -9.71
C ILE A 254 -13.52 -11.08 -10.06
N ARG A 255 -12.29 -10.59 -9.88
CA ARG A 255 -11.05 -11.35 -10.03
C ARG A 255 -10.30 -11.36 -8.69
N PRO A 256 -10.51 -12.37 -7.83
CA PRO A 256 -9.77 -12.49 -6.57
C PRO A 256 -8.37 -13.08 -6.78
N ASP A 257 -7.44 -12.69 -5.92
CA ASP A 257 -6.14 -13.34 -5.76
C ASP A 257 -6.01 -13.90 -4.34
N PHE A 258 -5.41 -15.08 -4.22
CA PHE A 258 -5.24 -15.76 -2.94
C PHE A 258 -3.78 -16.05 -2.60
N ILE A 259 -3.46 -15.95 -1.30
CA ILE A 259 -2.22 -16.48 -0.72
C ILE A 259 -2.57 -17.69 0.15
N ALA A 260 -1.77 -18.76 0.03
CA ALA A 260 -1.79 -19.91 0.92
C ALA A 260 -0.37 -20.14 1.47
N ASN A 261 -0.04 -19.44 2.56
CA ASN A 261 1.25 -19.46 3.24
C ASN A 261 1.28 -20.53 4.34
N ILE A 262 1.14 -21.80 3.95
CA ILE A 262 1.10 -22.95 4.85
C ILE A 262 2.13 -24.00 4.46
N THR A 263 2.58 -24.79 5.44
CA THR A 263 3.42 -25.97 5.19
C THR A 263 2.64 -27.04 4.45
N ASP A 264 3.31 -27.80 3.56
CA ASP A 264 2.71 -28.87 2.76
C ASP A 264 1.43 -28.43 1.99
N LYS A 265 1.46 -27.22 1.43
CA LYS A 265 0.39 -26.66 0.58
C LYS A 265 -0.03 -27.62 -0.54
N TYR A 266 0.92 -28.27 -1.21
CA TYR A 266 0.65 -29.12 -2.37
C TYR A 266 0.45 -30.57 -1.94
N ILE A 267 -0.63 -31.20 -2.42
CA ILE A 267 -0.90 -32.63 -2.19
C ILE A 267 0.15 -33.46 -2.95
N GLU A 268 0.42 -33.08 -4.20
CA GLU A 268 1.46 -33.67 -5.03
C GLU A 268 2.67 -32.73 -5.06
N LYS A 269 3.85 -33.22 -4.64
CA LYS A 269 5.08 -32.41 -4.61
C LYS A 269 5.75 -32.27 -5.98
N VAL A 270 5.31 -33.08 -6.96
CA VAL A 270 5.82 -33.09 -8.33
C VAL A 270 4.61 -33.12 -9.27
N GLY A 271 4.54 -32.16 -10.19
CA GLY A 271 3.48 -32.13 -11.19
C GLY A 271 3.57 -33.31 -12.17
N HIS A 272 2.44 -33.76 -12.68
CA HIS A 272 2.38 -34.76 -13.75
C HIS A 272 2.48 -34.09 -15.13
N PHE A 273 3.04 -34.79 -16.12
CA PHE A 273 3.04 -34.32 -17.51
C PHE A 273 1.60 -34.33 -18.05
N GLY A 274 1.10 -33.20 -18.56
CA GLY A 274 -0.25 -33.06 -19.11
C GLY A 274 -0.99 -31.83 -18.58
N ASP A 275 -2.30 -31.77 -18.83
CA ASP A 275 -3.17 -30.64 -18.48
C ASP A 275 -3.82 -30.77 -17.07
N ASN A 276 -3.30 -31.65 -16.21
CA ASN A 276 -3.85 -31.82 -14.85
C ASN A 276 -3.42 -30.66 -13.94
N PRO A 277 -4.36 -29.95 -13.29
CA PRO A 277 -4.01 -28.87 -12.38
C PRO A 277 -3.31 -29.39 -11.13
N LEU A 278 -2.36 -28.60 -10.61
CA LEU A 278 -1.74 -28.84 -9.31
C LEU A 278 -2.81 -28.82 -8.22
N LYS A 279 -2.84 -29.84 -7.37
CA LYS A 279 -3.78 -29.92 -6.25
C LYS A 279 -3.17 -29.38 -4.96
N THR A 280 -3.96 -28.65 -4.21
CA THR A 280 -3.57 -28.08 -2.93
C THR A 280 -4.43 -28.61 -1.78
N THR A 281 -3.93 -28.50 -0.56
CA THR A 281 -4.67 -28.86 0.66
C THR A 281 -5.84 -27.91 0.95
N VAL A 282 -5.98 -26.83 0.18
CA VAL A 282 -7.04 -25.82 0.35
C VAL A 282 -7.98 -25.74 -0.86
N ASP A 283 -7.94 -26.71 -1.78
CA ASP A 283 -8.76 -26.67 -3.00
C ASP A 283 -10.27 -26.61 -2.73
N ASN A 284 -10.73 -27.21 -1.62
CA ASN A 284 -12.13 -27.23 -1.21
C ASN A 284 -12.56 -26.02 -0.36
N TRP A 285 -11.64 -25.12 -0.04
CA TRP A 285 -11.98 -23.86 0.62
C TRP A 285 -12.77 -22.99 -0.34
N THR A 286 -13.65 -22.15 0.19
CA THR A 286 -14.63 -21.41 -0.61
C THR A 286 -14.59 -19.93 -0.30
N LEU A 287 -14.47 -19.09 -1.33
CA LEU A 287 -14.75 -17.67 -1.25
C LEU A 287 -16.20 -17.42 -1.67
N THR A 288 -17.01 -16.92 -0.76
CA THR A 288 -18.38 -16.45 -1.02
C THR A 288 -18.38 -14.94 -1.21
N THR A 289 -19.15 -14.46 -2.19
CA THR A 289 -19.37 -13.05 -2.47
C THR A 289 -20.84 -12.69 -2.39
N LYS A 290 -21.12 -11.51 -1.82
CA LYS A 290 -22.48 -10.97 -1.63
C LYS A 290 -22.48 -9.48 -1.92
N LEU A 291 -23.33 -9.02 -2.83
CA LEU A 291 -23.52 -7.61 -3.11
C LEU A 291 -24.70 -7.09 -2.28
N ILE A 292 -24.49 -5.99 -1.54
CA ILE A 292 -25.45 -5.43 -0.60
C ILE A 292 -25.74 -3.98 -1.00
N ASP A 293 -27.01 -3.60 -1.06
CA ASP A 293 -27.44 -2.22 -1.32
C ASP A 293 -27.29 -1.30 -0.09
N ALA A 294 -27.67 -0.03 -0.22
CA ALA A 294 -27.53 0.95 0.85
C ALA A 294 -28.49 0.68 2.03
N GLU A 295 -29.60 -0.02 1.77
CA GLU A 295 -30.61 -0.42 2.74
C GLU A 295 -30.28 -1.74 3.46
N GLY A 296 -29.25 -2.47 3.01
CA GLY A 296 -28.78 -3.71 3.60
C GLY A 296 -29.35 -4.98 2.96
N TYR A 297 -30.08 -4.87 1.85
CA TYR A 297 -30.59 -6.01 1.10
C TYR A 297 -29.54 -6.56 0.13
N THR A 298 -29.58 -7.87 -0.07
CA THR A 298 -28.74 -8.55 -1.06
C THR A 298 -29.27 -8.31 -2.46
N VAL A 299 -28.37 -7.96 -3.38
CA VAL A 299 -28.70 -7.69 -4.79
C VAL A 299 -27.97 -8.70 -5.67
N GLY A 300 -28.70 -9.31 -6.60
CA GLY A 300 -28.16 -10.38 -7.44
C GLY A 300 -27.99 -11.70 -6.68
N ASN A 301 -27.29 -12.65 -7.30
CA ASN A 301 -27.02 -13.95 -6.71
C ASN A 301 -25.78 -13.90 -5.81
N ASN A 302 -25.79 -14.68 -4.72
CA ASN A 302 -24.56 -14.99 -4.00
C ASN A 302 -23.75 -15.99 -4.83
N ASN A 303 -22.45 -15.75 -4.96
CA ASN A 303 -21.56 -16.64 -5.70
C ASN A 303 -20.50 -17.23 -4.79
N ALA A 304 -20.14 -18.48 -5.06
CA ALA A 304 -19.12 -19.22 -4.35
C ALA A 304 -18.05 -19.70 -5.35
N LEU A 305 -16.79 -19.40 -5.07
CA LEU A 305 -15.63 -19.87 -5.82
C LEU A 305 -14.80 -20.81 -4.95
N LYS A 306 -14.49 -22.00 -5.46
CA LYS A 306 -13.53 -22.88 -4.79
C LYS A 306 -12.11 -22.42 -5.06
N LEU A 307 -11.25 -22.47 -4.05
CA LEU A 307 -9.84 -22.09 -4.20
C LEU A 307 -9.10 -22.99 -5.19
N GLY A 308 -9.56 -24.24 -5.38
CA GLY A 308 -9.04 -25.14 -6.41
C GLY A 308 -9.28 -24.65 -7.84
N ASP A 309 -10.36 -23.89 -8.09
CA ASP A 309 -10.63 -23.31 -9.41
C ASP A 309 -9.65 -22.17 -9.73
N TYR A 310 -9.19 -21.45 -8.70
CA TYR A 310 -8.15 -20.43 -8.82
C TYR A 310 -6.74 -21.05 -8.91
N PHE A 311 -6.35 -21.91 -7.96
CA PHE A 311 -5.01 -22.51 -7.95
C PHE A 311 -4.77 -23.46 -9.13
N GLY A 312 -5.84 -24.08 -9.63
CA GLY A 312 -5.84 -24.94 -10.80
C GLY A 312 -6.15 -24.22 -12.12
N GLU A 313 -6.30 -22.89 -12.13
CA GLU A 313 -6.66 -22.17 -13.34
C GLU A 313 -5.57 -22.31 -14.41
N ARG A 314 -5.97 -22.75 -15.60
CA ARG A 314 -5.07 -22.88 -16.73
C ARG A 314 -4.78 -21.53 -17.36
N TYR A 315 -3.52 -21.11 -17.35
CA TYR A 315 -3.07 -19.95 -18.11
C TYR A 315 -2.82 -20.29 -19.59
N PRO A 316 -3.46 -19.59 -20.54
CA PRO A 316 -3.19 -19.78 -21.97
C PRO A 316 -1.79 -19.26 -22.34
N GLN A 317 -1.11 -19.95 -23.27
CA GLN A 317 0.30 -19.65 -23.62
C GLN A 317 0.48 -18.29 -24.32
N ARG A 318 -0.55 -17.77 -24.98
CA ARG A 318 -0.49 -16.56 -25.83
C ARG A 318 -1.66 -15.61 -25.59
N ASP A 319 -2.33 -15.75 -24.46
CA ASP A 319 -3.47 -14.95 -24.10
C ASP A 319 -3.51 -14.73 -22.59
N ASN A 320 -4.42 -13.89 -22.12
CA ASN A 320 -4.72 -13.78 -20.71
C ASN A 320 -5.89 -14.70 -20.36
N VAL A 321 -5.97 -15.08 -19.08
CA VAL A 321 -7.17 -15.70 -18.53
C VAL A 321 -8.33 -14.71 -18.56
N TYR A 322 -9.55 -15.25 -18.64
CA TYR A 322 -10.76 -14.43 -18.56
C TYR A 322 -10.82 -13.66 -17.24
N PHE A 323 -11.28 -12.41 -17.28
CA PHE A 323 -11.27 -11.53 -16.12
C PHE A 323 -12.25 -11.98 -15.03
N GLY A 324 -13.51 -12.27 -15.41
CA GLY A 324 -14.58 -12.59 -14.47
C GLY A 324 -14.48 -14.03 -13.95
N LEU A 325 -13.69 -14.25 -12.89
CA LEU A 325 -13.64 -15.56 -12.23
C LEU A 325 -14.90 -15.80 -11.38
N ILE A 326 -15.53 -14.71 -10.92
CA ILE A 326 -16.87 -14.69 -10.33
C ILE A 326 -17.68 -13.61 -11.05
N GLU A 327 -18.92 -13.91 -11.42
CA GLU A 327 -19.80 -13.00 -12.12
C GLU A 327 -21.20 -12.95 -11.50
N THR A 328 -21.81 -11.78 -11.45
CA THR A 328 -23.18 -11.57 -10.98
C THR A 328 -23.91 -10.62 -11.92
N GLU A 329 -25.00 -11.08 -12.52
CA GLU A 329 -25.92 -10.18 -13.22
C GLU A 329 -26.70 -9.35 -12.19
N VAL A 330 -26.66 -8.03 -12.37
CA VAL A 330 -27.43 -7.07 -11.57
C VAL A 330 -28.41 -6.36 -12.49
N LYS A 331 -29.70 -6.56 -12.22
CA LYS A 331 -30.77 -5.94 -13.01
C LYS A 331 -31.04 -4.53 -12.52
N SER A 332 -31.04 -3.57 -13.45
CA SER A 332 -31.33 -2.16 -13.14
C SER A 332 -30.55 -1.61 -11.94
N PRO A 333 -29.20 -1.77 -11.90
CA PRO A 333 -28.40 -1.25 -10.80
C PRO A 333 -28.53 0.27 -10.75
N ARG A 334 -28.58 0.84 -9.54
CA ARG A 334 -28.48 2.28 -9.38
C ARG A 334 -27.04 2.69 -9.69
N LYS A 335 -26.90 3.57 -10.67
CA LYS A 335 -25.62 3.94 -11.27
C LYS A 335 -24.91 4.97 -10.40
N TRP A 336 -23.60 4.85 -10.30
CA TRP A 336 -22.76 5.85 -9.65
C TRP A 336 -22.39 6.96 -10.65
N SER A 337 -22.42 8.20 -10.19
CA SER A 337 -21.90 9.38 -10.90
C SER A 337 -21.51 10.46 -9.89
N SER A 338 -20.97 11.60 -10.35
CA SER A 338 -20.74 12.75 -9.45
C SER A 338 -22.03 13.31 -8.84
N ASP A 339 -23.17 13.12 -9.51
CA ASP A 339 -24.44 13.73 -9.13
C ASP A 339 -25.32 12.76 -8.32
N ASP A 340 -25.17 11.45 -8.55
CA ASP A 340 -25.76 10.37 -7.77
C ASP A 340 -24.68 9.36 -7.37
N PRO A 341 -23.97 9.57 -6.23
CA PRO A 341 -22.86 8.73 -5.80
C PRO A 341 -23.35 7.47 -5.08
N TYR A 342 -24.21 6.69 -5.73
CA TYR A 342 -24.75 5.47 -5.14
C TYR A 342 -23.70 4.36 -5.06
N LEU A 343 -23.53 3.77 -3.88
CA LEU A 343 -22.55 2.73 -3.61
C LEU A 343 -23.23 1.49 -3.03
N TYR A 344 -22.89 0.35 -3.61
CA TYR A 344 -23.14 -0.96 -3.03
C TYR A 344 -21.94 -1.36 -2.15
N THR A 345 -22.13 -2.37 -1.29
CA THR A 345 -21.05 -3.05 -0.57
C THR A 345 -20.89 -4.45 -1.12
N LEU A 346 -19.72 -4.77 -1.66
CA LEU A 346 -19.35 -6.12 -2.04
C LEU A 346 -18.62 -6.78 -0.86
N LEU A 347 -19.26 -7.77 -0.25
CA LEU A 347 -18.75 -8.55 0.86
C LEU A 347 -18.03 -9.80 0.34
N PHE A 348 -16.92 -10.13 0.99
CA PHE A 348 -16.13 -11.34 0.79
C PHE A 348 -16.10 -12.15 2.08
N GLU A 349 -16.40 -13.44 2.00
CA GLU A 349 -16.25 -14.40 3.09
C GLU A 349 -15.44 -15.60 2.61
N LEU A 350 -14.27 -15.84 3.21
CA LEU A 350 -13.48 -17.04 2.96
C LEU A 350 -13.74 -18.08 4.05
N GLN A 351 -14.11 -19.30 3.65
CA GLN A 351 -14.36 -20.43 4.54
C GLN A 351 -13.42 -21.61 4.24
N ASP A 352 -13.02 -22.34 5.27
CA ASP A 352 -12.29 -23.59 5.12
C ASP A 352 -13.21 -24.74 4.66
N ASP A 353 -12.62 -25.92 4.43
CA ASP A 353 -13.34 -27.12 3.99
C ASP A 353 -14.27 -27.72 5.06
N LYS A 354 -14.21 -27.20 6.29
CA LYS A 354 -15.08 -27.58 7.42
C LYS A 354 -16.21 -26.57 7.64
N GLY A 355 -16.26 -25.49 6.86
CA GLY A 355 -17.23 -24.41 6.97
C GLY A 355 -16.92 -23.38 8.05
N ASN A 356 -15.68 -23.34 8.58
CA ASN A 356 -15.27 -22.27 9.49
C ASN A 356 -14.89 -21.04 8.67
N THR A 357 -15.40 -19.88 9.08
CA THR A 357 -15.01 -18.61 8.47
C THR A 357 -13.60 -18.21 8.90
N ILE A 358 -12.77 -17.92 7.90
CA ILE A 358 -11.36 -17.57 8.03
C ILE A 358 -11.14 -16.06 7.87
N GLN A 359 -11.92 -15.42 6.99
CA GLN A 359 -11.74 -14.00 6.66
C GLN A 359 -13.07 -13.38 6.22
N TYR A 360 -13.40 -12.23 6.80
CA TYR A 360 -14.35 -11.28 6.22
C TYR A 360 -13.62 -10.06 5.69
N SER A 361 -14.00 -9.60 4.50
CA SER A 361 -13.55 -8.34 3.93
C SER A 361 -14.65 -7.71 3.08
N SER A 362 -14.49 -6.45 2.68
CA SER A 362 -15.44 -5.79 1.81
C SER A 362 -14.80 -4.66 1.01
N THR A 363 -15.52 -4.22 -0.02
CA THR A 363 -15.23 -2.97 -0.74
C THR A 363 -16.52 -2.29 -1.17
N LYS A 364 -16.47 -0.99 -1.46
CA LYS A 364 -17.59 -0.26 -2.06
C LYS A 364 -17.55 -0.41 -3.58
N VAL A 365 -18.72 -0.52 -4.19
CA VAL A 365 -18.88 -0.68 -5.64
C VAL A 365 -19.88 0.34 -6.16
N GLY A 366 -19.41 1.24 -7.02
CA GLY A 366 -20.25 2.14 -7.80
C GLY A 366 -20.36 1.67 -9.25
N PHE A 367 -21.54 1.21 -9.66
CA PHE A 367 -21.80 0.78 -11.04
C PHE A 367 -21.71 1.98 -11.98
N ARG A 368 -20.67 2.00 -12.80
CA ARG A 368 -20.44 3.07 -13.77
C ARG A 368 -19.63 2.56 -14.94
N GLU A 369 -19.79 3.22 -16.08
CA GLU A 369 -18.95 3.02 -17.25
C GLU A 369 -18.45 4.36 -17.76
N ILE A 370 -17.21 4.37 -18.23
CA ILE A 370 -16.50 5.55 -18.71
C ILE A 370 -16.04 5.27 -20.14
N GLU A 371 -16.39 6.16 -21.06
CA GLU A 371 -16.07 6.00 -22.48
C GLU A 371 -15.64 7.33 -23.09
N ILE A 372 -14.97 7.24 -24.24
CA ILE A 372 -14.78 8.37 -25.15
C ILE A 372 -15.48 7.99 -26.45
N ASP A 373 -16.48 8.77 -26.85
CA ASP A 373 -17.23 8.51 -28.07
C ASP A 373 -16.45 8.89 -29.34
N ASP A 374 -17.04 8.58 -30.50
CA ASP A 374 -16.50 8.89 -31.82
C ASP A 374 -16.24 10.40 -32.07
N LYS A 375 -16.87 11.27 -31.28
CA LYS A 375 -16.70 12.72 -31.30
C LYS A 375 -15.66 13.21 -30.30
N GLY A 376 -15.02 12.31 -29.55
CA GLY A 376 -14.03 12.64 -28.54
C GLY A 376 -14.61 13.19 -27.24
N ARG A 377 -15.90 12.97 -26.96
CA ARG A 377 -16.55 13.41 -25.72
C ARG A 377 -16.38 12.36 -24.64
N PHE A 378 -16.01 12.81 -23.44
CA PHE A 378 -15.97 11.97 -22.24
C PHE A 378 -17.39 11.66 -21.75
N LEU A 379 -17.74 10.39 -21.72
CA LEU A 379 -19.05 9.90 -21.29
C LEU A 379 -18.94 9.20 -19.94
N VAL A 380 -19.96 9.39 -19.11
CA VAL A 380 -20.22 8.56 -17.93
C VAL A 380 -21.63 7.99 -18.05
N ASN A 381 -21.74 6.67 -18.05
CA ASN A 381 -23.02 5.96 -18.21
C ASN A 381 -23.77 6.41 -19.48
N GLY A 382 -23.07 6.52 -20.61
CA GLY A 382 -23.60 6.98 -21.90
C GLY A 382 -23.88 8.48 -22.01
N ASN A 383 -23.68 9.27 -20.95
CA ASN A 383 -23.99 10.70 -20.94
C ASN A 383 -22.72 11.57 -20.99
N PRO A 384 -22.64 12.61 -21.86
CA PRO A 384 -21.48 13.47 -21.93
C PRO A 384 -21.33 14.32 -20.67
N VAL A 385 -20.16 14.29 -20.05
CA VAL A 385 -19.86 15.01 -18.81
C VAL A 385 -18.88 16.15 -19.07
N LYS A 386 -19.22 17.34 -18.59
CA LYS A 386 -18.28 18.46 -18.50
C LYS A 386 -17.50 18.35 -17.19
N MET A 387 -16.18 18.20 -17.29
CA MET A 387 -15.30 18.18 -16.12
C MET A 387 -15.11 19.60 -15.58
N ILE A 388 -15.62 19.84 -14.38
CA ILE A 388 -15.42 21.07 -13.59
C ILE A 388 -14.46 20.67 -12.47
N GLY A 389 -13.18 20.73 -12.80
CA GLY A 389 -12.10 20.15 -11.99
C GLY A 389 -11.20 21.17 -11.30
N VAL A 390 -10.57 20.73 -10.21
CA VAL A 390 -9.49 21.46 -9.53
C VAL A 390 -8.31 20.53 -9.24
N ASN A 391 -7.11 21.09 -9.13
CA ASN A 391 -5.94 20.35 -8.67
C ASN A 391 -5.84 20.47 -7.14
N ARG A 392 -5.60 19.35 -6.46
CA ARG A 392 -5.44 19.31 -5.00
C ARG A 392 -4.08 18.71 -4.64
N HIS A 393 -3.32 19.41 -3.80
CA HIS A 393 -2.17 18.87 -3.09
C HIS A 393 -2.59 18.48 -1.67
N ASP A 394 -1.98 17.43 -1.10
CA ASP A 394 -2.04 17.18 0.34
C ASP A 394 -1.23 18.28 1.07
N HIS A 395 -1.95 19.25 1.64
CA HIS A 395 -1.34 20.34 2.40
C HIS A 395 -2.22 20.78 3.58
N ASN A 396 -1.59 20.99 4.73
CA ASN A 396 -2.17 21.61 5.91
C ASN A 396 -1.21 22.69 6.44
N MET A 397 -1.74 23.87 6.74
CA MET A 397 -0.92 25.03 7.16
C MET A 397 -0.13 24.80 8.46
N LYS A 398 -0.58 23.87 9.33
CA LYS A 398 0.08 23.52 10.60
C LYS A 398 0.88 22.22 10.53
N ASN A 399 0.42 21.27 9.73
CA ASN A 399 0.96 19.90 9.69
C ASN A 399 1.75 19.57 8.41
N GLY A 400 1.91 20.52 7.49
CA GLY A 400 2.70 20.30 6.29
C GLY A 400 1.96 19.38 5.33
N LYS A 401 2.54 18.23 5.00
CA LYS A 401 1.94 17.22 4.10
C LYS A 401 1.10 16.17 4.84
N THR A 402 1.13 16.16 6.17
CA THR A 402 0.25 15.31 6.97
C THR A 402 -1.12 15.97 7.09
N VAL A 403 -2.06 15.54 6.23
CA VAL A 403 -3.45 16.02 6.21
C VAL A 403 -4.32 15.04 7.01
N SER A 404 -5.14 15.56 7.92
CA SER A 404 -6.01 14.69 8.73
C SER A 404 -7.22 14.19 7.92
N ARG A 405 -7.85 13.10 8.36
CA ARG A 405 -9.12 12.62 7.79
C ARG A 405 -10.21 13.70 7.79
N ALA A 406 -10.31 14.47 8.86
CA ALA A 406 -11.27 15.57 8.98
C ALA A 406 -10.99 16.71 7.97
N ASP A 407 -9.71 17.04 7.75
CA ASP A 407 -9.31 18.03 6.73
C ASP A 407 -9.67 17.53 5.32
N MET A 408 -9.35 16.26 5.00
CA MET A 408 -9.69 15.66 3.70
C MET A 408 -11.20 15.67 3.44
N GLU A 409 -12.03 15.33 4.44
CA GLU A 409 -13.48 15.37 4.31
C GLU A 409 -14.00 16.80 4.14
N THR A 410 -13.39 17.76 4.84
CA THR A 410 -13.71 19.19 4.69
C THR A 410 -13.42 19.67 3.27
N ASP A 411 -12.26 19.30 2.71
CA ASP A 411 -11.90 19.63 1.33
C ASP A 411 -12.95 19.10 0.35
N VAL A 412 -13.29 17.81 0.42
CA VAL A 412 -14.27 17.17 -0.49
C VAL A 412 -15.65 17.82 -0.38
N LYS A 413 -16.12 18.13 0.84
CA LYS A 413 -17.38 18.86 1.03
C LYS A 413 -17.34 20.25 0.41
N LEU A 414 -16.23 20.96 0.57
CA LEU A 414 -16.05 22.30 -0.01
C LEU A 414 -16.08 22.24 -1.54
N LEU A 415 -15.42 21.25 -2.16
CA LEU A 415 -15.47 21.06 -3.61
C LEU A 415 -16.91 20.93 -4.11
N LYS A 416 -17.72 20.10 -3.45
CA LYS A 416 -19.13 19.92 -3.79
C LYS A 416 -19.96 21.20 -3.60
N GLN A 417 -19.74 21.94 -2.51
CA GLN A 417 -20.44 23.21 -2.26
C GLN A 417 -20.16 24.27 -3.34
N PHE A 418 -19.00 24.22 -3.97
CA PHE A 418 -18.60 25.13 -5.06
C PHE A 418 -18.82 24.53 -6.46
N ASN A 419 -19.64 23.49 -6.58
CA ASN A 419 -20.03 22.84 -7.84
C ASN A 419 -18.88 22.19 -8.63
N PHE A 420 -17.75 21.87 -7.98
CA PHE A 420 -16.75 21.01 -8.59
C PHE A 420 -17.25 19.57 -8.63
N ASN A 421 -17.01 18.89 -9.75
CA ASN A 421 -17.33 17.47 -9.93
C ASN A 421 -16.09 16.59 -10.15
N ALA A 422 -14.90 17.20 -10.26
CA ALA A 422 -13.67 16.47 -10.49
C ALA A 422 -12.49 17.03 -9.68
N VAL A 423 -11.55 16.16 -9.37
CA VAL A 423 -10.28 16.51 -8.74
C VAL A 423 -9.13 15.77 -9.40
N ARG A 424 -7.99 16.47 -9.55
CA ARG A 424 -6.72 15.85 -9.93
C ARG A 424 -5.80 15.83 -8.72
N THR A 425 -5.34 14.64 -8.33
CA THR A 425 -4.41 14.46 -7.21
C THR A 425 -3.01 14.91 -7.63
N SER A 426 -2.72 16.19 -7.40
CA SER A 426 -1.49 16.82 -7.89
C SER A 426 -0.33 16.55 -6.93
N HIS A 427 0.76 15.91 -7.34
CA HIS A 427 0.97 15.14 -8.59
C HIS A 427 1.31 13.69 -8.28
N TYR A 428 0.59 13.13 -7.32
CA TYR A 428 0.87 11.85 -6.71
C TYR A 428 -0.41 11.20 -6.18
N PRO A 429 -0.38 9.89 -5.90
CA PRO A 429 -1.47 9.23 -5.20
C PRO A 429 -1.71 9.90 -3.84
N ASN A 430 -2.94 10.30 -3.56
CA ASN A 430 -3.35 10.78 -2.23
C ASN A 430 -3.56 9.60 -1.27
N ASP A 431 -3.84 9.90 -0.01
CA ASP A 431 -4.21 8.88 0.99
C ASP A 431 -5.44 8.08 0.52
N PRO A 432 -5.49 6.74 0.71
CA PRO A 432 -6.64 5.93 0.32
C PRO A 432 -7.99 6.48 0.80
N TYR A 433 -8.03 7.09 1.99
CA TYR A 433 -9.25 7.70 2.53
C TYR A 433 -9.81 8.83 1.67
N PHE A 434 -8.95 9.55 0.92
CA PHE A 434 -9.43 10.58 0.00
C PHE A 434 -10.27 10.00 -1.14
N TYR A 435 -9.92 8.80 -1.63
CA TYR A 435 -10.70 8.13 -2.68
C TYR A 435 -12.02 7.61 -2.12
N ASP A 436 -12.04 7.07 -0.90
CA ASP A 436 -13.30 6.69 -0.21
C ASP A 436 -14.25 7.89 -0.09
N LEU A 437 -13.72 9.07 0.22
CA LEU A 437 -14.50 10.30 0.27
C LEU A 437 -14.99 10.71 -1.12
N CYS A 438 -14.17 10.61 -2.17
CA CYS A 438 -14.59 10.92 -3.53
C CYS A 438 -15.69 9.98 -4.04
N ASP A 439 -15.60 8.69 -3.71
CA ASP A 439 -16.64 7.71 -3.99
C ASP A 439 -17.94 8.07 -3.26
N LYS A 440 -17.85 8.38 -1.95
CA LYS A 440 -19.00 8.72 -1.10
C LYS A 440 -19.71 10.01 -1.49
N TYR A 441 -18.94 11.06 -1.83
CA TYR A 441 -19.47 12.39 -2.10
C TYR A 441 -19.68 12.68 -3.60
N GLY A 442 -19.28 11.77 -4.48
CA GLY A 442 -19.45 11.90 -5.93
C GLY A 442 -18.50 12.93 -6.52
N ILE A 443 -17.22 12.57 -6.59
CA ILE A 443 -16.18 13.35 -7.28
C ILE A 443 -15.39 12.43 -8.21
N TYR A 444 -15.28 12.80 -9.49
CA TYR A 444 -14.40 12.12 -10.43
C TYR A 444 -12.93 12.40 -10.09
N VAL A 445 -12.11 11.36 -10.04
CA VAL A 445 -10.69 11.49 -9.69
C VAL A 445 -9.80 11.21 -10.89
N MET A 446 -8.96 12.18 -11.25
CA MET A 446 -7.79 11.94 -12.10
C MET A 446 -6.59 11.68 -11.18
N MET A 447 -6.32 10.40 -10.92
CA MET A 447 -5.16 9.98 -10.17
C MET A 447 -3.90 10.15 -11.03
N LYS A 448 -2.83 10.68 -10.42
CA LYS A 448 -1.51 10.76 -11.05
C LYS A 448 -0.50 9.99 -10.20
N GLN A 449 0.25 9.10 -10.83
CA GLN A 449 1.50 8.54 -10.31
C GLN A 449 2.61 9.01 -11.27
N ILE A 450 3.68 9.60 -10.72
CA ILE A 450 4.85 10.04 -11.51
C ILE A 450 5.86 8.92 -11.54
#